data_AF-A0AAV7V2Q8-F1
#
_entry.id   AF-A0AAV7V2Q8-F1
#
_cell.length_a   1.000
_cell.length_b   1.000
_cell.length_c   1.000
_cell.angle_alpha   90.00
_cell.angle_beta   90.00
_cell.angle_gamma   90.00
#
_symmetry.space_group_name_H-M   'P 1'
#
loop_
_entity.id
_entity.type
_entity.pdbx_description
1 polymer ?
#
loop_
_entity_poly.entity_id
_entity_poly.type
_entity_poly.pdbx_seq_one_letter_code
_entity_poly.pdbx_strand_id
1 'polypeptide(L)'
;MMPTLGHFDVCAKTYLYTDASVNFVLEYVPGPKNVVPDFLSCSSVDSSEEPDDEVIINWVRETAINEEEWNLAVEKDSDRRVLREFIVKGWPEYKDIPDSLKGYWIVRDELTLNGN
;
A
#
# COMPACT_ATOMS: atom_id res chain seq x y z
N MET A 1 35.66 36.58 10.41
CA MET A 1 34.66 35.98 11.32
C MET A 1 33.42 35.71 10.48
N MET A 2 32.75 34.56 10.68
CA MET A 2 31.94 33.76 9.73
C MET A 2 32.79 32.63 9.11
N PRO A 3 32.32 31.38 8.92
CA PRO A 3 30.91 30.92 8.72
C PRO A 3 30.53 29.78 9.73
N THR A 4 29.37 29.12 9.77
CA THR A 4 28.52 28.51 8.72
C THR A 4 27.05 28.38 9.17
N LEU A 5 26.15 28.66 8.23
CA LEU A 5 24.75 28.24 8.27
C LEU A 5 24.68 26.71 8.18
N GLY A 6 24.25 26.07 9.25
CA GLY A 6 23.83 24.67 9.23
C GLY A 6 22.43 24.57 8.65
N HIS A 7 22.35 24.33 7.35
CA HIS A 7 21.14 23.91 6.65
C HIS A 7 20.70 22.54 7.21
N PHE A 8 19.73 22.53 8.12
CA PHE A 8 19.06 21.31 8.56
C PHE A 8 17.80 21.12 7.73
N ASP A 9 17.95 20.46 6.57
CA ASP A 9 16.84 19.88 5.84
C ASP A 9 16.37 18.63 6.61
N VAL A 10 15.39 18.80 7.50
CA VAL A 10 14.63 17.65 8.02
C VAL A 10 13.46 17.43 7.07
N CYS A 11 13.72 16.66 6.02
CA CYS A 11 12.69 16.17 5.11
C CYS A 11 11.88 15.06 5.81
N ALA A 12 11.06 15.44 6.79
CA ALA A 12 10.06 14.54 7.37
C ALA A 12 8.77 14.69 6.58
N LYS A 13 8.62 13.91 5.50
CA LYS A 13 7.29 13.65 4.93
C LYS A 13 6.54 12.75 5.90
N THR A 14 5.82 13.35 6.82
CA THR A 14 4.92 12.63 7.73
C THR A 14 3.75 12.10 6.93
N TYR A 15 3.74 10.79 6.65
CA TYR A 15 2.55 10.10 6.15
C TYR A 15 1.60 9.93 7.34
N LEU A 16 0.48 10.67 7.34
CA LEU A 16 -0.56 10.53 8.37
C LEU A 16 -1.42 9.31 8.01
N TYR A 17 -1.26 8.23 8.77
CA TYR A 17 -2.20 7.11 8.78
C TYR A 17 -3.39 7.51 9.67
N THR A 18 -4.56 7.70 9.06
CA THR A 18 -5.81 8.00 9.78
C THR A 18 -6.69 6.77 9.80
N ASP A 19 -6.42 5.86 10.74
CA ASP A 19 -7.43 4.87 11.11
C ASP A 19 -8.43 5.54 12.07
N ALA A 20 -9.69 5.64 11.66
CA ALA A 20 -10.75 6.31 12.40
C ALA A 20 -11.16 5.57 13.70
N SER A 21 -10.62 4.36 13.93
CA SER A 21 -10.93 3.53 15.09
C SER A 21 -10.10 3.88 16.34
N VAL A 22 -8.96 4.56 16.18
CA VAL A 22 -8.02 4.85 17.27
C VAL A 22 -8.04 6.33 17.61
N ASN A 23 -8.46 6.66 18.84
CA ASN A 23 -8.34 8.01 19.38
C ASN A 23 -6.95 8.20 19.98
N PHE A 24 -6.04 8.85 19.24
CA PHE A 24 -4.75 9.27 19.76
C PHE A 24 -4.56 10.77 19.62
N VAL A 25 -3.73 11.34 20.50
CA VAL A 25 -3.33 12.75 20.46
C VAL A 25 -1.88 12.80 19.99
N LEU A 26 -1.62 13.57 18.93
CA LEU A 26 -0.28 13.76 18.41
C LEU A 26 0.45 14.81 19.27
N GLU A 27 1.53 14.41 19.92
CA GLU A 27 2.41 15.30 20.69
C GLU A 27 3.84 15.24 20.15
N TYR A 28 4.47 16.41 20.02
CA TYR A 28 5.89 16.50 19.68
C TYR A 28 6.75 16.23 20.92
N VAL A 29 7.65 15.25 20.83
CA VAL A 29 8.60 14.90 21.90
C VAL A 29 10.03 15.24 21.46
N PRO A 30 10.77 16.10 22.18
CA PRO A 30 12.13 16.47 21.82
C PRO A 30 13.10 15.29 22.02
N GLY A 31 14.17 15.23 21.21
CA GLY A 31 15.13 14.12 21.14
C GLY A 31 15.61 13.54 22.48
N PRO A 32 15.98 14.34 23.50
CA PRO A 32 16.40 13.82 24.80
C PRO A 32 15.35 12.99 25.55
N LYS A 33 14.06 13.17 25.23
CA LYS A 33 12.94 12.38 25.77
C LYS A 33 12.54 11.21 24.86
N ASN A 34 13.12 11.13 23.65
CA ASN A 34 12.82 10.11 22.65
C ASN A 34 13.92 9.03 22.52
N VAL A 35 14.82 8.93 23.51
CA VAL A 35 16.00 8.05 23.45
C VAL A 35 15.65 6.57 23.37
N VAL A 36 14.59 6.14 24.09
CA VAL A 36 14.20 4.72 24.12
C VAL A 36 13.58 4.28 22.78
N PRO A 37 12.59 4.98 22.20
CA PRO A 37 12.08 4.67 20.86
C PRO A 37 13.17 4.73 19.80
N ASP A 38 14.05 5.73 19.87
CA ASP A 38 15.18 5.91 18.95
C ASP A 38 16.13 4.69 19.00
N PHE A 39 16.53 4.27 20.21
CA PHE A 39 17.36 3.08 20.39
C PHE A 39 16.71 1.81 19.88
N LEU A 40 15.43 1.58 20.20
CA LEU A 40 14.69 0.39 19.75
C LEU A 40 14.45 0.38 18.23
N SER A 41 14.30 1.55 17.62
CA SER A 41 14.19 1.66 16.16
C SER A 41 15.49 1.30 15.44
N CYS A 42 16.62 1.52 16.11
CA CYS A 42 17.96 1.27 15.57
C CYS A 42 18.54 -0.08 16.01
N SER A 43 17.95 -0.73 17.01
CA SER A 43 18.41 -2.04 17.46
C SER A 43 18.08 -3.09 16.42
N SER A 44 19.09 -3.79 15.94
CA SER A 44 18.91 -4.99 15.12
C SER A 44 18.07 -5.98 15.91
N VAL A 45 16.92 -6.37 15.36
CA VAL A 45 16.24 -7.57 15.82
C VAL A 45 17.12 -8.73 15.36
N ASP A 46 17.54 -9.59 16.29
CA ASP A 46 18.14 -10.88 15.93
C ASP A 46 17.04 -11.71 15.24
N SER A 47 16.89 -11.53 13.93
CA SER A 47 16.19 -12.48 13.09
C SER A 47 17.09 -13.70 13.01
N SER A 48 16.92 -14.65 13.94
CA SER A 48 17.59 -15.96 13.88
C SER A 48 17.07 -16.85 12.74
N GLU A 49 16.47 -16.24 11.72
CA GLU A 49 15.92 -16.89 10.55
C GLU A 49 16.79 -16.45 9.38
N GLU A 50 17.40 -17.43 8.70
CA GLU A 50 18.11 -17.20 7.44
C GLU A 50 17.19 -16.42 6.49
N PRO A 51 17.71 -15.49 5.66
CA PRO A 51 16.86 -14.78 4.73
C PRO A 51 16.30 -15.79 3.73
N ASP A 52 15.04 -16.19 3.90
CA ASP A 52 14.28 -16.73 2.79
C ASP A 52 14.22 -15.61 1.74
N ASP A 53 14.84 -15.84 0.58
CA ASP A 53 14.75 -14.98 -0.60
C ASP A 53 13.31 -14.89 -1.15
N GLU A 54 12.37 -15.56 -0.48
CA GLU A 54 10.94 -15.48 -0.71
C GLU A 54 10.37 -14.28 0.06
N VAL A 55 10.02 -13.23 -0.68
CA VAL A 55 9.22 -12.13 -0.13
C VAL A 55 7.86 -12.71 0.27
N ILE A 56 7.72 -13.11 1.53
CA ILE A 56 6.44 -13.49 2.11
C ILE A 56 5.64 -12.20 2.26
N ILE A 57 4.86 -11.86 1.24
CA ILE A 57 3.83 -10.83 1.33
C ILE A 57 2.78 -11.37 2.31
N ASN A 58 2.90 -10.97 3.58
CA ASN A 58 1.88 -11.26 4.56
C ASN A 58 0.66 -10.41 4.23
N TRP A 59 -0.30 -10.98 3.51
CA TRP A 59 -1.58 -10.33 3.23
C TRP A 59 -2.24 -10.03 4.57
N VAL A 60 -2.39 -8.75 4.91
CA VAL A 60 -3.23 -8.33 6.03
C VAL A 60 -4.66 -8.76 5.69
N ARG A 61 -5.07 -9.91 6.23
CA ARG A 61 -6.43 -10.47 6.04
C ARG A 61 -7.48 -9.76 6.87
N GLU A 62 -7.08 -8.83 7.74
CA GLU A 62 -8.01 -8.05 8.54
C GLU A 62 -8.45 -6.80 7.77
N THR A 63 -9.14 -7.00 6.66
CA THR A 63 -10.08 -5.97 6.20
C THR A 63 -11.29 -6.02 7.13
N ALA A 64 -11.71 -4.89 7.69
CA ALA A 64 -12.94 -4.77 8.48
C ALA A 64 -14.25 -5.04 7.69
N ILE A 65 -14.13 -5.66 6.50
CA ILE A 65 -15.20 -5.93 5.54
C ILE A 65 -15.54 -7.41 5.68
N ASN A 66 -16.80 -7.70 5.98
CA ASN A 66 -17.31 -9.07 6.01
C ASN A 66 -17.18 -9.70 4.61
N GLU A 67 -16.81 -10.99 4.53
CA GLU A 67 -16.66 -11.73 3.27
C GLU A 67 -17.94 -11.67 2.41
N GLU A 68 -19.12 -11.68 3.05
CA GLU A 68 -20.40 -11.52 2.36
C GLU A 68 -20.57 -10.15 1.72
N GLU A 69 -20.17 -9.08 2.41
CA GLU A 69 -20.22 -7.71 1.91
C GLU A 69 -19.22 -7.51 0.77
N TRP A 70 -18.05 -8.11 0.89
CA TRP A 70 -17.03 -8.15 -0.16
C TRP A 70 -17.58 -8.81 -1.42
N ASN A 71 -18.12 -10.03 -1.31
CA ASN A 71 -18.67 -10.76 -2.45
C ASN A 71 -19.82 -9.99 -3.13
N LEU A 72 -20.70 -9.36 -2.35
CA LEU A 72 -21.77 -8.51 -2.87
C LEU A 72 -21.25 -7.28 -3.60
N ALA A 73 -20.23 -6.59 -3.08
CA ALA A 73 -19.62 -5.45 -3.74
C ALA A 73 -18.96 -5.87 -5.08
N VAL A 74 -18.29 -7.01 -5.04
CA VAL A 74 -17.58 -7.61 -6.15
C VAL A 74 -18.52 -8.16 -7.25
N GLU A 75 -19.73 -8.59 -6.90
CA GLU A 75 -20.80 -8.91 -7.86
C GLU A 75 -21.41 -7.67 -8.50
N LYS A 76 -21.53 -6.58 -7.74
CA LYS A 76 -22.07 -5.30 -8.24
C LYS A 76 -21.11 -4.55 -9.15
N ASP A 77 -19.83 -4.89 -9.12
CA ASP A 77 -18.81 -4.27 -9.97
C ASP A 77 -18.96 -4.70 -11.44
N SER A 78 -19.56 -3.80 -12.23
CA SER A 78 -19.73 -3.96 -13.67
C SER A 78 -18.40 -3.95 -14.43
N ASP A 79 -17.43 -3.18 -13.97
CA ASP A 79 -16.16 -2.96 -14.64
C ASP A 79 -15.29 -4.20 -14.53
N ARG A 80 -15.34 -4.90 -13.39
CA ARG A 80 -14.70 -6.21 -13.21
C ARG A 80 -15.18 -7.24 -14.22
N ARG A 81 -16.48 -7.25 -14.56
CA ARG A 81 -17.04 -8.17 -15.56
C ARG A 81 -16.49 -7.86 -16.95
N VAL A 82 -16.46 -6.59 -17.35
CA VAL A 82 -15.94 -6.16 -18.65
C VAL A 82 -14.43 -6.43 -18.76
N LEU A 83 -13.68 -6.13 -17.69
CA LEU A 83 -12.24 -6.39 -17.64
C LEU A 83 -11.92 -7.88 -17.79
N ARG A 84 -12.70 -8.76 -17.14
CA ARG A 84 -12.58 -10.22 -17.33
C ARG A 84 -12.79 -10.62 -18.79
N GLU A 85 -13.76 -10.02 -19.47
CA GLU A 85 -14.00 -10.29 -20.89
C GLU A 85 -12.83 -9.84 -21.78
N PHE A 86 -12.21 -8.69 -21.49
CA PHE A 86 -11.01 -8.24 -22.22
C PHE A 86 -9.82 -9.17 -22.02
N ILE A 87 -9.63 -9.71 -20.81
CA ILE A 87 -8.55 -10.66 -20.55
C ILE A 87 -8.77 -11.97 -21.33
N VAL A 88 -10.02 -12.46 -21.43
CA VAL A 88 -10.33 -13.72 -22.13
C VAL A 88 -10.40 -13.57 -23.65
N LYS A 89 -11.09 -12.53 -24.14
CA LYS A 89 -11.36 -12.31 -25.57
C LYS A 89 -10.28 -11.50 -26.27
N GLY A 90 -9.37 -10.90 -25.51
CA GLY A 90 -8.40 -9.93 -26.00
C GLY A 90 -8.86 -8.49 -25.80
N TRP A 91 -7.88 -7.61 -25.67
CA TRP A 91 -8.10 -6.19 -25.43
C TRP A 91 -8.52 -5.48 -26.73
N PRO A 92 -9.55 -4.61 -26.69
CA PRO A 92 -9.89 -3.75 -27.81
C PRO A 92 -8.85 -2.62 -27.99
N GLU A 93 -8.99 -1.82 -29.03
CA GLU A 93 -8.12 -0.65 -29.21
C GLU A 93 -8.29 0.35 -28.05
N TYR A 94 -7.22 1.05 -27.68
CA TYR A 94 -7.20 1.99 -26.55
C TYR A 94 -8.33 3.03 -26.57
N LYS A 95 -8.79 3.42 -27.76
CA LYS A 95 -9.86 4.41 -27.97
C LYS A 95 -11.23 3.89 -27.57
N ASP A 96 -11.45 2.58 -27.69
CA ASP A 96 -12.74 1.92 -27.46
C ASP A 96 -12.88 1.42 -26.02
N ILE A 97 -11.84 1.60 -25.19
CA ILE A 97 -11.85 1.22 -23.78
C ILE A 97 -12.62 2.28 -22.96
N PRO A 98 -13.58 1.88 -22.12
CA PRO A 98 -14.24 2.79 -21.18
C PRO A 98 -13.24 3.53 -20.30
N ASP A 99 -13.51 4.80 -19.99
CA ASP A 99 -12.58 5.64 -19.22
C ASP A 99 -12.19 5.03 -17.87
N SER A 100 -13.11 4.31 -17.21
CA SER A 100 -12.84 3.62 -15.95
C SER A 100 -11.84 2.47 -16.08
N LEU A 101 -11.70 1.87 -17.26
CA LEU A 101 -10.82 0.73 -17.52
C LEU A 101 -9.50 1.11 -18.19
N LYS A 102 -9.34 2.35 -18.65
CA LYS A 102 -8.12 2.81 -19.33
C LYS A 102 -6.86 2.69 -18.47
N GLY A 103 -7.00 2.80 -17.15
CA GLY A 103 -5.88 2.63 -16.21
C GLY A 103 -5.21 1.25 -16.31
N TYR A 104 -5.98 0.21 -16.67
CA TYR A 104 -5.47 -1.14 -16.80
C TYR A 104 -4.73 -1.40 -18.12
N TRP A 105 -4.77 -0.47 -19.08
CA TRP A 105 -4.11 -0.63 -20.38
C TRP A 105 -2.59 -0.80 -20.27
N ILE A 106 -1.98 -0.16 -19.26
CA ILE A 106 -0.53 -0.19 -19.03
C ILE A 106 -0.07 -1.59 -18.60
N VAL A 107 -0.89 -2.28 -17.80
CA VAL A 107 -0.61 -3.60 -17.22
C VAL A 107 -1.35 -4.73 -17.93
N ARG A 108 -1.96 -4.47 -19.09
CA ARG A 108 -2.86 -5.41 -19.78
C ARG A 108 -2.23 -6.77 -20.07
N ASP A 109 -0.91 -6.79 -20.34
CA ASP A 109 -0.16 -7.97 -20.74
C ASP A 109 0.26 -8.81 -19.51
N GLU A 110 0.16 -8.23 -18.30
CA GLU A 110 0.45 -8.87 -17.01
C GLU A 110 -0.83 -9.37 -16.31
N LEU A 111 -2.00 -8.89 -16.75
CA LEU A 111 -3.29 -9.27 -16.18
C LEU A 111 -3.66 -10.70 -16.58
N THR A 112 -3.75 -11.57 -15.58
CA THR A 112 -4.20 -12.96 -15.73
C THR A 112 -5.38 -13.24 -14.82
N LEU A 113 -6.26 -14.15 -15.25
CA LEU A 113 -7.34 -14.64 -14.41
C LEU A 113 -6.79 -15.79 -13.57
N ASN A 114 -6.64 -15.58 -12.27
CA ASN A 114 -6.43 -16.70 -11.36
C ASN A 114 -7.77 -17.43 -11.19
N GLY A 115 -7.84 -18.65 -11.71
CA GLY A 115 -9.01 -19.52 -11.57
C GLY A 115 -9.13 -20.02 -10.14
N ASN A 116 -10.33 -19.89 -9.58
CA ASN A 116 -10.84 -20.81 -8.56
C ASN A 116 -11.76 -21.81 -9.26
#